data_AF-A0A7C1BRG1-F1
#
_entry.id   AF-A0A7C1BRG1-F1
#
_cell.length_a   1.000
_cell.length_b   1.000
_cell.length_c   1.000
_cell.angle_alpha   90.00
_cell.angle_beta   90.00
_cell.angle_gamma   90.00
#
_symmetry.space_group_name_H-M   'P 1'
#
loop_
_entity.id
_entity.type
_entity.pdbx_description
1 polymer ?
#
loop_
_entity_poly.entity_id
_entity_poly.type
_entity_poly.pdbx_seq_one_letter_code
_entity_poly.pdbx_strand_id
1 'polypeptide(L)'
;MQEYNSKIESVQSKHRVSPEALEGRINELEWRLMTEGLSAEEEAAIVETIKNLQQRLIPLREVKELRGELALLREEASKERMRIHNLIQEKRRLVAEASQWHEKYLEARERWKSVLNEALNCKKEVRTAKEKVDKIFMDLVRVNAEIVNIRSTLHVTQEKKEMFRKLAEAQRKLKIAQIAEDKLKRGQPLTWEEFRIYYEFKGSSGS
;
A
#
# COMPACT_ATOMS: atom_id res chain seq x y z
N MET A 1 53.42 -11.91 12.27
CA MET A 1 53.19 -12.65 13.53
C MET A 1 54.06 -13.89 13.66
N GLN A 2 53.98 -14.87 12.73
CA GLN A 2 54.88 -16.04 12.75
C GLN A 2 56.35 -15.65 12.65
N GLU A 3 56.69 -14.73 11.74
CA GLU A 3 58.06 -14.25 11.54
C GLU A 3 58.67 -13.59 12.79
N TYR A 4 57.88 -12.78 13.50
CA TYR A 4 58.28 -12.17 14.79
C TYR A 4 58.48 -13.24 15.88
N ASN A 5 57.59 -14.22 15.98
CA ASN A 5 57.73 -15.32 16.94
C ASN A 5 59.00 -16.15 16.65
N SER A 6 59.24 -16.51 15.39
CA SER A 6 60.44 -17.26 14.99
C SER A 6 61.72 -16.48 15.28
N LYS A 7 61.73 -15.17 15.07
CA LYS A 7 62.89 -14.31 15.38
C LYS A 7 63.14 -14.22 16.88
N ILE A 8 62.09 -14.02 17.68
CA ILE A 8 62.15 -14.02 19.15
C ILE A 8 62.70 -15.35 19.69
N GLU A 9 62.17 -16.48 19.21
CA GLU A 9 62.62 -17.83 19.62
C GLU A 9 64.09 -18.10 19.24
N SER A 10 64.54 -17.61 18.09
CA SER A 10 65.92 -17.79 17.62
C SER A 10 66.95 -17.01 18.47
N VAL A 11 66.59 -15.82 18.96
CA VAL A 11 67.50 -14.99 19.77
C VAL A 11 67.55 -15.53 21.20
N GLN A 12 66.42 -15.97 21.75
CA GLN A 12 66.32 -16.52 23.10
C GLN A 12 66.97 -17.90 23.23
N SER A 13 66.84 -18.77 22.22
CA SER A 13 67.55 -20.05 22.22
C SER A 13 69.08 -19.89 22.21
N LYS A 14 69.58 -18.82 21.57
CA LYS A 14 71.00 -18.45 21.57
C LYS A 14 71.47 -17.80 22.88
N HIS A 15 70.58 -17.19 23.65
CA HIS A 15 70.90 -16.44 24.87
C HIS A 15 70.08 -16.97 26.05
N ARG A 16 70.66 -17.92 26.81
CA ARG A 16 70.00 -18.58 27.97
C ARG A 16 69.87 -17.71 29.23
N VAL A 17 70.34 -16.47 29.19
CA VAL A 17 70.42 -15.56 30.35
C VAL A 17 69.47 -14.40 30.11
N SER A 18 68.76 -13.95 31.14
CA SER A 18 67.84 -12.82 31.00
C SER A 18 68.61 -11.51 30.75
N PRO A 19 68.04 -10.57 29.97
CA PRO A 19 68.64 -9.24 29.80
C PRO A 19 68.90 -8.55 31.14
N GLU A 20 67.99 -8.68 32.11
CA GLU A 20 68.13 -8.10 33.46
C GLU A 20 69.32 -8.68 34.24
N ALA A 21 69.64 -9.97 34.06
CA ALA A 21 70.81 -10.59 34.70
C ALA A 21 72.13 -10.16 34.04
N LEU A 22 72.15 -9.93 32.72
CA LEU A 22 73.30 -9.38 32.03
C LEU A 22 73.55 -7.91 32.42
N GLU A 23 72.48 -7.10 32.54
CA GLU A 23 72.55 -5.72 33.04
C GLU A 23 73.07 -5.67 34.48
N GLY A 24 72.56 -6.53 35.36
CA GLY A 24 73.06 -6.63 36.73
C GLY A 24 74.55 -6.96 36.80
N ARG A 25 75.03 -7.88 35.95
CA ARG A 25 76.45 -8.26 35.89
C ARG A 25 77.34 -7.15 35.31
N ILE A 26 76.85 -6.41 34.31
CA ILE A 26 77.57 -5.25 33.77
C ILE A 26 77.72 -4.18 34.86
N ASN A 27 76.63 -3.84 35.56
CA ASN A 27 76.64 -2.83 36.62
C ASN A 27 77.58 -3.22 37.78
N GLU A 28 77.63 -4.50 38.15
CA GLU A 28 78.55 -5.00 39.18
C GLU A 28 80.02 -4.83 38.76
N LEU A 29 80.34 -5.16 37.51
CA LEU A 29 81.69 -5.03 36.95
C LEU A 29 82.11 -3.56 36.77
N GLU A 30 81.18 -2.69 36.36
CA GLU A 30 81.40 -1.25 36.26
C GLU A 30 81.61 -0.62 37.64
N TRP A 31 80.83 -1.00 38.64
CA TRP A 31 81.03 -0.55 40.02
C TRP A 31 82.41 -0.95 40.53
N ARG A 32 82.78 -2.21 40.33
CA ARG A 32 84.09 -2.75 40.70
C ARG A 32 85.25 -1.98 40.07
N LEU A 33 85.13 -1.64 38.79
CA LEU A 33 86.10 -0.81 38.05
C LEU A 33 86.23 0.60 38.65
N MET A 34 85.16 1.17 39.18
CA MET A 34 85.16 2.52 39.76
C MET A 34 85.64 2.57 41.21
N THR A 35 85.50 1.48 41.98
CA THR A 35 85.72 1.49 43.43
C THR A 35 86.93 0.70 43.91
N GLU A 36 87.47 -0.23 43.11
CA GLU A 36 88.62 -1.05 43.48
C GLU A 36 89.92 -0.54 42.83
N GLY A 37 91.04 -0.60 43.57
CA GLY A 37 92.38 -0.31 43.04
C GLY A 37 92.94 -1.50 42.28
N LEU A 38 92.50 -1.68 41.05
CA LEU A 38 92.83 -2.82 40.19
C LEU A 38 94.15 -2.61 39.44
N SER A 39 94.80 -3.69 39.05
CA SER A 39 95.92 -3.62 38.11
C SER A 39 95.43 -3.38 36.67
N ALA A 40 96.28 -2.82 35.81
CA ALA A 40 95.93 -2.55 34.41
C ALA A 40 95.47 -3.79 33.63
N GLU A 41 95.96 -4.98 33.98
CA GLU A 41 95.54 -6.25 33.37
C GLU A 41 94.13 -6.67 33.82
N GLU A 42 93.79 -6.46 35.10
CA GLU A 42 92.46 -6.75 35.64
C GLU A 42 91.41 -5.78 35.12
N GLU A 43 91.75 -4.49 35.00
CA GLU A 43 90.88 -3.50 34.36
C GLU A 43 90.60 -3.86 32.90
N ALA A 44 91.64 -4.23 32.13
CA ALA A 44 91.49 -4.66 30.74
C ALA A 44 90.59 -5.91 30.59
N ALA A 45 90.75 -6.88 31.50
CA ALA A 45 89.91 -8.08 31.51
C ALA A 45 88.44 -7.78 31.86
N ILE A 46 88.20 -6.87 32.81
CA ILE A 46 86.85 -6.41 33.18
C ILE A 46 86.20 -5.66 32.00
N VAL A 47 86.92 -4.75 31.35
CA VAL A 47 86.43 -4.01 30.18
C VAL A 47 86.05 -4.94 29.02
N GLU A 48 86.89 -5.93 28.71
CA GLU A 48 86.59 -6.91 27.66
C GLU A 48 85.38 -7.79 28.02
N THR A 49 85.22 -8.12 29.31
CA THR A 49 84.05 -8.85 29.81
C THR A 49 82.78 -8.01 29.67
N ILE A 50 82.81 -6.74 30.07
CA ILE A 50 81.69 -5.81 29.92
C ILE A 50 81.29 -5.68 28.44
N LYS A 51 82.26 -5.51 27.55
CA LYS A 51 82.02 -5.41 26.10
C LYS A 51 81.32 -6.64 25.54
N ASN A 52 81.75 -7.84 25.93
CA ASN A 52 81.12 -9.10 25.51
C ASN A 52 79.69 -9.25 26.09
N LEU A 53 79.45 -8.81 27.33
CA LEU A 53 78.12 -8.82 27.94
C LEU A 53 77.18 -7.81 27.25
N GLN A 54 77.68 -6.61 26.92
CA GLN A 54 76.92 -5.59 26.18
C GLN A 54 76.53 -6.07 24.77
N GLN A 55 77.44 -6.72 24.04
CA GLN A 55 77.12 -7.30 22.72
C GLN A 55 76.00 -8.36 22.78
N ARG A 56 75.94 -9.13 23.87
CA ARG A 56 74.89 -10.13 24.12
C ARG A 56 73.58 -9.50 24.58
N LEU A 57 73.62 -8.33 25.19
CA LEU A 57 72.45 -7.62 25.72
C LEU A 57 71.64 -6.92 24.62
N ILE A 58 72.30 -6.35 23.60
CA ILE A 58 71.66 -5.63 22.48
C ILE A 58 70.51 -6.45 21.84
N PRO A 59 70.74 -7.68 21.33
CA PRO A 59 69.67 -8.45 20.68
C PRO A 59 68.55 -8.88 21.65
N LEU A 60 68.84 -9.00 22.95
CA LEU A 60 67.84 -9.31 23.96
C LEU A 60 66.91 -8.13 24.27
N ARG A 61 67.43 -6.89 24.21
CA ARG A 61 66.61 -5.68 24.32
C ARG A 61 65.69 -5.54 23.11
N GLU A 62 66.18 -5.77 21.89
CA GLU A 62 65.35 -5.80 20.68
C GLU A 62 64.20 -6.83 20.81
N VAL A 63 64.46 -8.01 21.37
CA VAL A 63 63.40 -9.02 21.63
C VAL A 63 62.33 -8.50 22.59
N LYS A 64 62.72 -7.72 23.61
CA LYS A 64 61.78 -7.13 24.58
C LYS A 64 60.86 -6.11 23.89
N GLU A 65 61.41 -5.27 23.02
CA GLU A 65 60.66 -4.30 22.22
C GLU A 65 59.71 -5.01 21.24
N LEU A 66 60.21 -6.00 20.48
CA LEU A 66 59.40 -6.80 19.55
C LEU A 66 58.23 -7.51 20.26
N ARG A 67 58.41 -7.95 21.51
CA ARG A 67 57.32 -8.52 22.32
C ARG A 67 56.26 -7.49 22.68
N GLY A 68 56.67 -6.26 22.99
CA GLY A 68 55.75 -5.15 23.25
C GLY A 68 54.90 -4.82 22.02
N GLU A 69 55.53 -4.64 20.86
CA GLU A 69 54.84 -4.42 19.59
C GLU A 69 53.88 -5.56 19.25
N LEU A 70 54.32 -6.80 19.45
CA LEU A 70 53.50 -7.97 19.17
C LEU A 70 52.29 -8.09 20.11
N ALA A 71 52.41 -7.64 21.36
CA ALA A 71 51.29 -7.55 22.29
C ALA A 71 50.26 -6.49 21.83
N LEU A 72 50.72 -5.31 21.40
CA LEU A 72 49.85 -4.26 20.86
C LEU A 72 49.10 -4.72 19.60
N LEU A 73 49.81 -5.36 18.66
CA LEU A 73 49.19 -5.92 17.45
C LEU A 73 48.17 -7.01 17.76
N ARG A 74 48.41 -7.85 18.78
CA ARG A 74 47.42 -8.86 19.22
C ARG A 74 46.16 -8.22 19.78
N GLU A 75 46.32 -7.15 20.54
CA GLU A 75 45.20 -6.41 21.14
C GLU A 75 44.37 -5.72 20.05
N GLU A 76 45.01 -5.05 19.09
CA GLU A 76 44.33 -4.46 17.93
C GLU A 76 43.59 -5.52 17.10
N ALA A 77 44.24 -6.65 16.81
CA ALA A 77 43.58 -7.76 16.10
C ALA A 77 42.40 -8.33 16.89
N SER A 78 42.47 -8.34 18.22
CA SER A 78 41.35 -8.76 19.08
C SER A 78 40.17 -7.81 18.99
N LYS A 79 40.43 -6.49 19.06
CA LYS A 79 39.41 -5.44 18.92
C LYS A 79 38.71 -5.52 17.56
N GLU A 80 39.48 -5.65 16.48
CA GLU A 80 38.90 -5.77 15.14
C GLU A 80 38.10 -7.07 14.96
N ARG A 81 38.54 -8.19 15.53
CA ARG A 81 37.74 -9.43 15.54
C ARG A 81 36.39 -9.24 16.25
N MET A 82 36.37 -8.58 17.41
CA MET A 82 35.12 -8.27 18.11
C MET A 82 34.22 -7.34 17.28
N ARG A 83 34.81 -6.33 16.62
CA ARG A 83 34.08 -5.42 15.75
C ARG A 83 33.44 -6.17 14.58
N ILE A 84 34.19 -7.04 13.91
CA ILE A 84 33.68 -7.90 12.83
C ILE A 84 32.55 -8.79 13.33
N HIS A 85 32.71 -9.41 14.50
CA HIS A 85 31.67 -10.25 15.10
C HIS A 85 30.37 -9.47 15.30
N ASN A 86 30.45 -8.28 15.89
CA ASN A 86 29.28 -7.43 16.14
C ASN A 86 28.61 -7.00 14.82
N LEU A 87 29.40 -6.64 13.80
CA LEU A 87 28.86 -6.30 12.48
C LEU A 87 28.15 -7.48 11.81
N ILE A 88 28.66 -8.70 11.97
CA ILE A 88 28.01 -9.91 11.46
C ILE A 88 26.67 -10.15 12.17
N GLN A 89 26.61 -9.98 13.49
CA GLN A 89 25.37 -10.12 14.25
C GLN A 89 24.34 -9.07 13.85
N GLU A 90 24.76 -7.81 13.71
CA GLU A 90 23.87 -6.73 13.29
C GLU A 90 23.36 -6.94 11.86
N LYS A 91 24.24 -7.38 10.94
CA LYS A 91 23.83 -7.77 9.58
C LYS A 91 22.77 -8.87 9.61
N ARG A 92 22.93 -9.90 10.45
CA ARG A 92 21.94 -10.99 10.57
C ARG A 92 20.61 -10.47 11.09
N ARG A 93 20.64 -9.60 12.11
CA ARG A 93 19.44 -8.95 12.66
C ARG A 93 18.69 -8.16 11.59
N LEU A 94 19.39 -7.31 10.85
CA LEU A 94 18.82 -6.49 9.78
C LEU A 94 18.24 -7.33 8.65
N VAL A 95 18.89 -8.42 8.25
CA VAL A 95 18.36 -9.34 7.22
C VAL A 95 17.07 -10.03 7.70
N ALA A 96 17.02 -10.46 8.95
CA ALA A 96 15.81 -11.05 9.53
C ALA A 96 14.66 -10.03 9.58
N GLU A 97 14.95 -8.81 10.02
CA GLU A 97 13.98 -7.71 10.08
C GLU A 97 13.46 -7.34 8.69
N ALA A 98 14.35 -7.22 7.69
CA ALA A 98 13.98 -6.95 6.31
C ALA A 98 13.07 -8.06 5.72
N SER A 99 13.34 -9.31 6.07
CA SER A 99 12.51 -10.45 5.62
C SER A 99 11.10 -10.38 6.20
N GLN A 100 10.96 -10.06 7.50
CA GLN A 100 9.66 -9.87 8.13
C GLN A 100 8.87 -8.70 7.52
N TRP A 101 9.55 -7.59 7.23
CA TRP A 101 8.91 -6.45 6.56
C TRP A 101 8.47 -6.79 5.14
N HIS A 102 9.27 -7.58 4.42
CA HIS A 102 8.90 -8.04 3.08
C HIS A 102 7.64 -8.92 3.10
N GLU A 103 7.53 -9.84 4.06
CA GLU A 103 6.35 -10.68 4.22
C GLU A 103 5.09 -9.85 4.54
N LYS A 104 5.19 -8.92 5.50
CA LYS A 104 4.10 -7.96 5.80
C LYS A 104 3.68 -7.14 4.59
N TYR A 105 4.65 -6.72 3.77
CA TYR A 105 4.38 -6.00 2.53
C TYR A 105 3.60 -6.87 1.53
N LEU A 106 4.00 -8.13 1.35
CA LEU A 106 3.30 -9.05 0.44
C LEU A 106 1.85 -9.30 0.90
N GLU A 107 1.64 -9.52 2.20
CA GLU A 107 0.28 -9.65 2.76
C GLU A 107 -0.57 -8.40 2.52
N ALA A 108 -0.02 -7.22 2.80
CA ALA A 108 -0.71 -5.95 2.61
C ALA A 108 -1.06 -5.73 1.12
N ARG A 109 -0.13 -6.07 0.23
CA ARG A 109 -0.32 -5.99 -1.22
C ARG A 109 -1.45 -6.91 -1.69
N GLU A 110 -1.53 -8.13 -1.16
CA GLU A 110 -2.57 -9.08 -1.56
C GLU A 110 -3.95 -8.66 -1.03
N ARG A 111 -4.02 -8.16 0.22
CA ARG A 111 -5.24 -7.56 0.76
C ARG A 111 -5.71 -6.37 -0.09
N TRP A 112 -4.79 -5.49 -0.47
CA TRP A 112 -5.10 -4.35 -1.34
C TRP A 112 -5.67 -4.79 -2.69
N LYS A 113 -5.11 -5.84 -3.33
CA LYS A 113 -5.65 -6.38 -4.58
C LYS A 113 -7.07 -6.94 -4.40
N SER A 114 -7.34 -7.65 -3.31
CA SER A 114 -8.68 -8.17 -3.02
C SER A 114 -9.70 -7.05 -2.94
N VAL A 115 -9.41 -6.02 -2.14
CA VAL A 115 -10.27 -4.84 -1.97
C VAL A 115 -10.47 -4.11 -3.30
N LEU A 116 -9.41 -3.98 -4.12
CA LEU A 116 -9.52 -3.36 -5.44
C LEU A 116 -10.45 -4.17 -6.35
N ASN A 117 -10.33 -5.50 -6.37
CA ASN A 117 -11.20 -6.36 -7.18
C ASN A 117 -12.66 -6.28 -6.72
N GLU A 118 -12.91 -6.27 -5.41
CA GLU A 118 -14.24 -6.06 -4.83
C GLU A 118 -14.82 -4.72 -5.27
N ALA A 119 -14.06 -3.62 -5.16
CA ALA A 119 -14.49 -2.30 -5.59
C ALA A 119 -14.81 -2.24 -7.09
N LEU A 120 -14.00 -2.90 -7.93
CA LEU A 120 -14.25 -2.99 -9.37
C LEU A 120 -15.51 -3.80 -9.68
N ASN A 121 -15.77 -4.88 -8.93
CA ASN A 121 -16.98 -5.67 -9.07
C ASN A 121 -18.23 -4.88 -8.65
N CYS A 122 -18.21 -4.23 -7.48
CA CYS A 122 -19.30 -3.34 -7.06
C CYS A 122 -19.57 -2.24 -8.08
N LYS A 123 -18.52 -1.63 -8.67
CA LYS A 123 -18.70 -0.63 -9.73
C LYS A 123 -19.41 -1.20 -10.96
N LYS A 124 -19.08 -2.44 -11.37
CA LYS A 124 -19.79 -3.13 -12.46
C LYS A 124 -21.25 -3.38 -12.09
N GLU A 125 -21.51 -3.90 -10.90
CA GLU A 125 -22.87 -4.17 -10.41
C GLU A 125 -23.73 -2.90 -10.40
N VAL A 126 -23.22 -1.81 -9.84
CA VAL A 126 -23.89 -0.50 -9.84
C VAL A 126 -24.21 -0.03 -11.25
N ARG A 127 -23.28 -0.19 -12.20
CA ARG A 127 -23.52 0.14 -13.61
C ARG A 127 -24.66 -0.70 -14.20
N THR A 128 -24.64 -2.02 -13.98
CA THR A 128 -25.71 -2.90 -14.49
C THR A 128 -27.06 -2.60 -13.84
N ALA A 129 -27.09 -2.25 -12.56
CA ALA A 129 -28.30 -1.87 -11.85
C ALA A 129 -28.86 -0.55 -12.42
N LYS A 130 -28.00 0.43 -12.69
CA LYS A 130 -28.40 1.69 -13.33
C LYS A 130 -28.99 1.46 -14.72
N GLU A 131 -28.34 0.64 -15.54
CA GLU A 131 -28.86 0.29 -16.88
C GLU A 131 -30.24 -0.40 -16.82
N LYS A 132 -30.50 -1.22 -15.79
CA LYS A 132 -31.83 -1.82 -15.56
C LYS A 132 -32.86 -0.77 -15.13
N VAL A 133 -32.49 0.14 -14.21
CA VAL A 133 -33.37 1.23 -13.76
C VAL A 133 -33.74 2.13 -14.94
N ASP A 134 -32.77 2.52 -15.76
CA ASP A 134 -33.01 3.36 -16.94
C ASP A 134 -33.97 2.69 -17.92
N LYS A 135 -33.84 1.38 -18.15
CA LYS A 135 -34.79 0.61 -18.99
C LYS A 135 -36.21 0.61 -18.41
N ILE A 136 -36.34 0.30 -17.11
CA ILE A 136 -37.64 0.29 -16.43
C ILE A 136 -38.28 1.68 -16.48
N PHE A 137 -37.49 2.73 -16.29
CA PHE A 137 -37.98 4.10 -16.37
C PHE A 137 -38.50 4.44 -17.77
N MET A 138 -37.77 4.06 -18.83
CA MET A 138 -38.22 4.26 -20.21
C MET A 138 -39.50 3.49 -20.53
N ASP A 139 -39.62 2.25 -20.05
CA ASP A 139 -40.84 1.46 -20.19
C ASP A 139 -42.02 2.12 -19.45
N LEU A 140 -41.80 2.64 -18.24
CA LEU A 140 -42.81 3.36 -17.47
C LEU A 140 -43.27 4.63 -18.19
N VAL A 141 -42.35 5.41 -18.74
CA VAL A 141 -42.67 6.60 -19.54
C VAL A 141 -43.51 6.22 -20.76
N ARG A 142 -43.13 5.15 -21.49
CA ARG A 142 -43.90 4.66 -22.64
C ARG A 142 -45.32 4.24 -22.24
N VAL A 143 -45.47 3.40 -21.21
CA VAL A 143 -46.78 2.93 -20.75
C VAL A 143 -47.64 4.11 -20.27
N ASN A 144 -47.05 5.09 -19.59
CA ASN A 144 -47.80 6.27 -19.16
C ASN A 144 -48.30 7.10 -20.35
N ALA A 145 -47.49 7.25 -21.40
CA ALA A 145 -47.91 7.92 -22.63
C ALA A 145 -49.06 7.17 -23.34
N GLU A 146 -48.99 5.83 -23.39
CA GLU A 146 -50.08 4.99 -23.90
C GLU A 146 -51.36 5.17 -23.10
N ILE A 147 -51.28 5.16 -21.76
CA ILE A 147 -52.44 5.40 -20.87
C ILE A 147 -53.07 6.77 -21.15
N VAL A 148 -52.27 7.82 -21.28
CA VAL A 148 -52.76 9.18 -21.60
C VAL A 148 -53.47 9.19 -22.95
N ASN A 149 -52.88 8.56 -23.97
CA ASN A 149 -53.48 8.49 -25.30
C ASN A 149 -54.81 7.69 -25.31
N ILE A 150 -54.86 6.57 -24.59
CA ILE A 150 -56.09 5.77 -24.44
C ILE A 150 -57.17 6.58 -23.74
N ARG A 151 -56.85 7.31 -22.65
CA ARG A 151 -57.81 8.17 -21.95
C ARG A 151 -58.37 9.26 -22.85
N SER A 152 -57.49 9.93 -23.61
CA SER A 152 -57.88 10.93 -24.61
C SER A 152 -58.83 10.34 -25.66
N THR A 153 -58.46 9.20 -26.24
CA THR A 153 -59.26 8.51 -27.25
C THR A 153 -60.63 8.09 -26.70
N LEU A 154 -60.66 7.58 -25.46
CA LEU A 154 -61.90 7.20 -24.78
C LEU A 154 -62.82 8.40 -24.60
N HIS A 155 -62.27 9.55 -24.17
CA HIS A 155 -63.02 10.79 -23.99
C HIS A 155 -63.65 11.26 -25.30
N VAL A 156 -62.86 11.39 -26.38
CA VAL A 156 -63.35 11.79 -27.71
C VAL A 156 -64.41 10.81 -28.23
N THR A 157 -64.23 9.52 -27.99
CA THR A 157 -65.19 8.50 -28.42
C THR A 157 -66.51 8.61 -27.66
N GLN A 158 -66.46 8.89 -26.35
CA GLN A 158 -67.65 9.13 -25.53
C GLN A 158 -68.40 10.37 -25.99
N GLU A 159 -67.70 11.49 -26.24
CA GLU A 159 -68.30 12.72 -26.76
C GLU A 159 -68.98 12.49 -28.11
N LYS A 160 -68.29 11.82 -29.05
CA LYS A 160 -68.87 11.46 -30.35
C LYS A 160 -70.12 10.60 -30.19
N LYS A 161 -70.09 9.59 -29.32
CA LYS A 161 -71.24 8.72 -29.07
C LYS A 161 -72.43 9.50 -28.51
N GLU A 162 -72.18 10.45 -27.62
CA GLU A 162 -73.21 11.31 -27.05
C GLU A 162 -73.79 12.27 -28.10
N MET A 163 -72.94 12.86 -28.95
CA MET A 163 -73.36 13.69 -30.08
C MET A 163 -74.21 12.91 -31.09
N PHE A 164 -73.80 11.69 -31.45
CA PHE A 164 -74.59 10.82 -32.33
C PHE A 164 -75.94 10.43 -31.71
N ARG A 165 -75.99 10.19 -30.40
CA ARG A 165 -77.27 9.97 -29.69
C ARG A 165 -78.18 11.19 -29.77
N LYS A 166 -77.68 12.39 -29.46
CA LYS A 166 -78.43 13.65 -29.55
C LYS A 166 -78.92 13.90 -30.97
N LEU A 167 -78.09 13.67 -31.99
CA LEU A 167 -78.47 13.81 -33.40
C LEU A 167 -79.57 12.81 -33.80
N ALA A 168 -79.44 11.55 -33.41
CA ALA A 168 -80.44 10.53 -33.70
C ALA A 168 -81.79 10.83 -33.02
N GLU A 169 -81.77 11.32 -31.78
CA GLU A 169 -82.96 11.77 -31.06
C GLU A 169 -83.61 12.98 -31.75
N ALA A 170 -82.82 13.98 -32.15
CA ALA A 170 -83.30 15.14 -32.89
C ALA A 170 -83.95 14.74 -34.23
N GLN A 171 -83.32 13.83 -34.98
CA GLN A 171 -83.88 13.29 -36.23
C GLN A 171 -85.19 12.52 -36.02
N ARG A 172 -85.28 11.73 -34.94
CA ARG A 172 -86.53 11.04 -34.58
C ARG A 172 -87.63 12.04 -34.26
N LYS A 173 -87.35 13.06 -33.44
CA LYS A 173 -88.32 14.11 -33.11
C LYS A 173 -88.76 14.90 -34.35
N LEU A 174 -87.84 15.22 -35.27
CA LEU A 174 -88.17 15.88 -36.53
C LEU A 174 -89.14 15.05 -37.39
N LYS A 175 -88.89 13.74 -37.53
CA LYS A 175 -89.79 12.85 -38.27
C LYS A 175 -91.18 12.80 -37.64
N ILE A 176 -91.25 12.74 -36.31
CA ILE A 176 -92.53 12.77 -35.57
C ILE A 176 -93.25 14.11 -35.82
N ALA A 177 -92.54 15.23 -35.77
CA ALA A 177 -93.11 16.55 -36.04
C ALA A 177 -93.63 16.68 -37.49
N GLN A 178 -92.92 16.13 -38.48
CA GLN A 178 -93.38 16.10 -39.88
C GLN A 178 -94.66 15.26 -40.05
N ILE A 179 -94.69 14.06 -39.45
CA ILE A 179 -95.90 13.21 -39.45
C ILE A 179 -97.06 13.93 -38.76
N ALA A 180 -96.80 14.61 -37.64
CA ALA A 180 -97.79 15.37 -36.91
C ALA A 180 -98.35 16.54 -37.75
N GLU A 181 -97.49 17.26 -38.47
CA GLU A 181 -97.89 18.33 -39.39
C GLU A 181 -98.79 17.80 -40.52
N ASP A 182 -98.42 16.66 -41.12
CA ASP A 182 -99.19 16.02 -42.18
C ASP A 182 -100.55 15.51 -41.68
N LYS A 183 -100.61 14.94 -40.47
CA LYS A 183 -101.87 14.55 -39.81
C LYS A 183 -102.78 15.75 -39.54
N LEU A 184 -102.20 16.86 -39.05
CA LEU A 184 -102.94 18.11 -38.80
C LEU A 184 -103.54 18.67 -40.10
N LYS A 185 -102.76 18.71 -41.19
CA LYS A 185 -103.23 19.15 -42.53
C LYS A 185 -104.37 18.29 -43.07
N ARG A 186 -104.43 17.01 -42.69
CA ARG A 186 -105.46 16.05 -43.11
C ARG A 186 -106.65 15.95 -42.14
N GLY A 187 -106.66 16.74 -41.06
CA GLY A 187 -107.73 16.73 -40.04
C GLY A 187 -107.76 15.47 -39.17
N GLN A 188 -106.66 14.73 -39.08
CA GLN A 188 -106.56 13.52 -38.25
C GLN A 188 -106.17 13.88 -36.80
N PRO A 189 -106.70 13.15 -35.79
CA PRO A 189 -106.34 13.39 -34.40
C PRO A 189 -104.86 13.06 -34.14
N LEU A 190 -104.19 13.92 -33.39
CA LEU A 190 -102.80 13.76 -32.94
C LEU A 190 -102.75 13.07 -31.59
N THR A 191 -101.74 12.23 -31.35
CA THR A 191 -101.46 11.76 -29.99
C THR A 191 -100.83 12.88 -29.15
N TRP A 192 -100.93 12.79 -27.82
CA TRP A 192 -100.37 13.82 -26.92
C TRP A 192 -98.86 14.02 -27.11
N GLU A 193 -98.11 12.93 -27.34
CA GLU A 193 -96.68 13.00 -27.61
C GLU A 193 -96.34 13.65 -28.96
N GLU A 194 -97.10 13.33 -30.01
CA GLU A 194 -96.96 13.97 -31.34
C GLU A 194 -97.27 15.47 -31.27
N PHE A 195 -98.34 15.84 -30.56
CA PHE A 195 -98.73 17.23 -30.36
C PHE A 195 -97.67 18.02 -29.60
N ARG A 196 -97.15 17.46 -28.49
CA ARG A 196 -96.09 18.09 -27.69
C ARG A 196 -94.81 18.32 -28.51
N ILE A 197 -94.34 17.30 -29.24
CA ILE A 197 -93.13 17.40 -30.07
C ILE A 197 -93.32 18.40 -31.21
N TYR A 198 -94.48 18.39 -31.86
CA TYR A 198 -94.81 19.35 -32.92
C TYR A 198 -94.84 20.80 -32.40
N TYR A 199 -95.43 21.03 -31.22
CA TYR A 199 -95.48 22.36 -30.60
C TYR A 199 -94.09 22.85 -30.14
N GLU A 200 -93.27 21.96 -29.56
CA GLU A 200 -91.87 22.25 -29.22
C GLU A 200 -91.07 22.68 -30.47
N PHE A 201 -91.29 22.06 -31.63
CA PHE A 201 -90.66 22.46 -32.90
C PHE A 201 -91.21 23.77 -33.48
N LYS A 202 -92.53 23.96 -33.49
CA LYS A 202 -93.18 25.18 -34.03
C LYS A 202 -92.90 26.42 -33.17
N GLY A 203 -92.86 26.27 -31.85
CA GLY A 203 -92.55 27.34 -30.90
C GLY A 203 -91.11 27.84 -31.00
N SER A 204 -90.14 26.98 -31.32
CA SER A 204 -88.74 27.38 -31.58
C SER A 204 -88.50 28.04 -32.93
N SER A 205 -89.44 27.97 -33.88
CA SER A 205 -89.36 28.63 -35.20
C SER A 205 -90.13 29.96 -35.29
N GLY A 206 -90.71 30.42 -34.18
CA GLY A 206 -91.50 31.66 -34.08
C GLY A 206 -90.94 32.71 -33.12
N SER A 207 -89.65 32.65 -32.79
CA SER A 207 -88.90 33.68 -32.02
C SER A 207 -87.61 34.03 -32.74
#